data_AF-A0A4Q7MFQ9-F1
#
_entry.id   AF-A0A4Q7MFQ9-F1
#
_cell.length_a   1.000
_cell.length_b   1.000
_cell.length_c   1.000
_cell.angle_alpha   90.00
_cell.angle_beta   90.00
_cell.angle_gamma   90.00
#
_symmetry.space_group_name_H-M   'P 1'
#
loop_
_entity.id
_entity.type
_entity.pdbx_description
1 polymer ?
#
loop_
_entity_poly.entity_id
_entity_poly.type
_entity_poly.pdbx_seq_one_letter_code
_entity_poly.pdbx_strand_id
1 'polypeptide(L)'
;MVAVSFRCGHGAAGDDAGVVALRRVCPLCMLLDETHRSRGELLRRVAPAQRSALADETRVGATYDWRCARGHDRYAATVRAVLTGPGCPKCGVNAAGPSSAREAGVAFMNPGLRTRTSQTEQRLKVLLGERIRLHHGVNAVRIARTFYGRQEVWPDILVPQLRIAVEYDDPGRSRRAHLGLKEASDLEKDEALREVGWEVVRIRAGGLRSLGPHSVVCHALTPAAVDEVVACMRRIRGDAAVDAIATGHPAAS
;
A
#
# COMPACT_ATOMS: atom_id res chain seq x y z
N MET A 1 3.68 22.23 30.06
CA MET A 1 3.15 21.81 28.75
C MET A 1 1.67 22.14 28.77
N VAL A 2 1.15 22.95 27.84
CA VAL A 2 -0.28 23.32 27.84
C VAL A 2 -1.10 22.10 27.47
N ALA A 3 -2.11 21.77 28.29
CA ALA A 3 -3.03 20.67 28.03
C ALA A 3 -4.00 21.07 26.90
N VAL A 4 -4.27 20.15 25.99
CA VAL A 4 -5.04 20.44 24.77
C VAL A 4 -6.11 19.37 24.59
N SER A 5 -7.33 19.80 24.27
CA SER A 5 -8.42 18.93 23.82
C SER A 5 -8.67 19.16 22.33
N PHE A 6 -9.02 18.10 21.60
CA PHE A 6 -9.26 18.17 20.15
C PHE A 6 -10.72 17.82 19.82
N ARG A 7 -11.24 18.32 18.70
CA ARG A 7 -12.61 18.02 18.22
C ARG A 7 -12.92 16.53 18.09
N CYS A 8 -11.91 15.68 17.92
CA CYS A 8 -12.08 14.23 17.90
C CYS A 8 -12.32 13.59 19.28
N GLY A 9 -12.40 14.38 20.36
CA GLY A 9 -12.61 13.91 21.72
C GLY A 9 -11.37 13.33 22.42
N HIS A 10 -10.17 13.51 21.83
CA HIS A 10 -8.91 13.02 22.40
C HIS A 10 -8.11 14.18 22.99
N GLY A 11 -7.20 13.86 23.92
CA GLY A 11 -6.38 14.81 24.65
C GLY A 11 -6.87 14.97 26.09
N ALA A 12 -6.66 16.15 26.67
CA ALA A 12 -7.18 16.47 28.00
C ALA A 12 -8.71 16.63 27.97
N ALA A 13 -9.35 16.49 29.14
CA ALA A 13 -10.77 16.75 29.30
C ALA A 13 -11.05 18.25 29.02
N GLY A 14 -12.07 18.54 28.20
CA GLY A 14 -12.28 19.89 27.67
C GLY A 14 -12.86 20.89 28.67
N ASP A 15 -13.32 20.40 29.81
CA ASP A 15 -13.92 21.12 30.94
C ASP A 15 -12.90 21.49 32.04
N ASP A 16 -11.67 20.99 31.95
CA ASP A 16 -10.61 21.30 32.90
C ASP A 16 -10.07 22.73 32.75
N ALA A 17 -9.88 23.41 33.87
CA ALA A 17 -9.27 24.74 33.91
C ALA A 17 -7.85 24.72 33.33
N GLY A 18 -7.60 25.53 32.30
CA GLY A 18 -6.29 25.63 31.65
C GLY A 18 -6.09 24.73 30.42
N VAL A 19 -7.13 24.02 29.98
CA VAL A 19 -7.12 23.26 28.72
C VAL A 19 -7.50 24.15 27.53
N VAL A 20 -6.69 24.09 26.47
CA VAL A 20 -7.00 24.77 25.20
C VAL A 20 -7.79 23.82 24.29
N ALA A 21 -9.04 24.17 24.00
CA ALA A 21 -9.89 23.42 23.09
C ALA A 21 -9.62 23.79 21.62
N LEU A 22 -9.19 22.80 20.82
CA LEU A 22 -8.91 22.97 19.40
C LEU A 22 -10.03 22.38 18.53
N ARG A 23 -10.49 23.18 17.54
CA ARG A 23 -11.51 22.76 16.57
C ARG A 23 -11.03 21.75 15.52
N ARG A 24 -9.72 21.43 15.49
CA ARG A 24 -9.14 20.44 14.58
C ARG A 24 -9.12 19.05 15.23
N VAL A 25 -9.01 18.01 14.40
CA VAL A 25 -8.72 16.65 14.87
C VAL A 25 -7.27 16.55 15.37
N CYS A 26 -6.98 15.61 16.26
CA CYS A 26 -5.62 15.44 16.78
C CYS A 26 -4.65 14.86 15.72
N PRO A 27 -3.33 15.08 15.87
CA PRO A 27 -2.34 14.57 14.93
C PRO A 27 -2.41 13.06 14.72
N LEU A 28 -2.67 12.28 15.78
CA LEU A 28 -2.83 10.83 15.64
C LEU A 28 -4.07 10.45 14.80
N CYS A 29 -5.23 11.09 15.01
CA CYS A 29 -6.41 10.82 14.20
C CYS A 29 -6.22 11.20 12.73
N MET A 30 -5.48 12.29 12.46
CA MET A 30 -5.11 12.67 11.10
C MET A 30 -4.25 11.58 10.44
N LEU A 31 -3.21 11.10 11.13
CA LEU A 31 -2.34 10.05 10.59
C LEU A 31 -3.07 8.71 10.41
N LEU A 32 -4.01 8.37 11.32
CA LEU A 32 -4.84 7.17 11.19
C LEU A 32 -5.72 7.23 9.93
N ASP A 33 -6.35 8.38 9.65
CA ASP A 33 -7.14 8.59 8.44
C ASP A 33 -6.27 8.48 7.17
N GLU A 34 -5.09 9.13 7.17
CA GLU A 34 -4.16 9.10 6.04
C GLU A 34 -3.64 7.70 5.72
N THR A 35 -3.37 6.90 6.75
CA THR A 35 -2.88 5.51 6.64
C THR A 35 -4.00 4.49 6.48
N HIS A 36 -5.27 4.92 6.43
CA HIS A 36 -6.46 4.05 6.39
C HIS A 36 -6.46 3.00 7.52
N ARG A 37 -6.05 3.42 8.71
CA ARG A 37 -5.98 2.59 9.93
C ARG A 37 -6.99 3.08 10.96
N SER A 38 -7.28 2.21 11.93
CA SER A 38 -8.15 2.55 13.06
C SER A 38 -7.39 2.60 14.39
N ARG A 39 -7.85 3.46 15.32
CA ARG A 39 -7.33 3.46 16.71
C ARG A 39 -7.55 2.09 17.37
N GLY A 40 -8.64 1.41 17.04
CA GLY A 40 -8.92 0.04 17.50
C GLY A 40 -7.83 -0.97 17.11
N GLU A 41 -7.21 -0.85 15.93
CA GLU A 41 -6.06 -1.68 15.56
C GLU A 41 -4.86 -1.44 16.47
N LEU A 42 -4.58 -0.18 16.81
CA LEU A 42 -3.49 0.15 17.72
C LEU A 42 -3.76 -0.39 19.14
N LEU A 43 -4.97 -0.24 19.65
CA LEU A 43 -5.39 -0.76 20.96
C LEU A 43 -5.30 -2.29 21.07
N ARG A 44 -5.53 -3.01 19.97
CA ARG A 44 -5.33 -4.47 19.92
C ARG A 44 -3.85 -4.86 20.00
N ARG A 45 -2.96 -4.02 19.45
CA ARG A 45 -1.51 -4.30 19.35
C ARG A 45 -0.72 -3.79 20.54
N VAL A 46 -1.12 -2.70 21.20
CA VAL A 46 -0.40 -2.19 22.37
C VAL A 46 -0.47 -3.15 23.56
N ALA A 47 0.52 -3.11 24.45
CA ALA A 47 0.50 -3.85 25.70
C ALA A 47 -0.78 -3.54 26.51
N PRO A 48 -1.44 -4.54 27.12
CA PRO A 48 -2.73 -4.33 27.78
C PRO A 48 -2.75 -3.21 28.82
N ALA A 49 -1.67 -3.08 29.61
CA ALA A 49 -1.52 -2.05 30.64
C ALA A 49 -1.46 -0.62 30.08
N GLN A 50 -1.14 -0.44 28.79
CA GLN A 50 -0.97 0.86 28.14
C GLN A 50 -2.18 1.25 27.27
N ARG A 51 -3.22 0.42 27.21
CA ARG A 51 -4.40 0.66 26.35
C ARG A 51 -5.15 1.94 26.71
N SER A 52 -5.36 2.20 28.00
CA SER A 52 -6.04 3.41 28.45
C SER A 52 -5.25 4.65 28.06
N ALA A 53 -3.93 4.67 28.32
CA ALA A 53 -3.06 5.77 27.90
C ALA A 53 -3.06 5.99 26.38
N LEU A 54 -3.09 4.92 25.57
CA LEU A 54 -3.14 5.04 24.12
C LEU A 54 -4.53 5.45 23.60
N ALA A 55 -5.61 5.20 24.33
CA ALA A 55 -6.95 5.58 23.92
C ALA A 55 -7.06 7.10 23.73
N ASP A 56 -6.48 7.87 24.64
CA ASP A 56 -6.54 9.34 24.65
C ASP A 56 -5.34 10.02 23.98
N GLU A 57 -4.35 9.24 23.52
CA GLU A 57 -3.12 9.78 22.94
C GLU A 57 -3.39 10.61 21.67
N THR A 58 -2.66 11.71 21.55
CA THR A 58 -2.76 12.68 20.45
C THR A 58 -1.45 12.81 19.67
N ARG A 59 -0.32 12.42 20.27
CA ARG A 59 1.04 12.58 19.75
C ARG A 59 1.46 11.35 18.97
N VAL A 60 1.83 11.56 17.70
CA VAL A 60 2.36 10.48 16.84
C VAL A 60 3.76 10.01 17.28
N GLY A 61 4.50 10.83 18.02
CA GLY A 61 5.82 10.51 18.56
C GLY A 61 5.81 9.79 19.92
N ALA A 62 4.64 9.56 20.52
CA ALA A 62 4.55 8.85 21.79
C ALA A 62 4.99 7.39 21.63
N THR A 63 5.74 6.89 22.61
CA THR A 63 6.31 5.54 22.62
C THR A 63 5.50 4.63 23.53
N TYR A 64 5.25 3.41 23.05
CA TYR A 64 4.55 2.35 23.78
C TYR A 64 5.22 1.01 23.53
N ASP A 65 4.86 0.00 24.33
CA ASP A 65 5.21 -1.39 24.12
C ASP A 65 4.17 -2.07 23.25
N TRP A 66 4.61 -2.63 22.14
CA TRP A 66 3.75 -3.24 21.14
C TRP A 66 3.92 -4.74 21.14
N ARG A 67 2.80 -5.45 21.06
CA ARG A 67 2.74 -6.89 20.83
C ARG A 67 2.88 -7.16 19.34
N CYS A 68 3.77 -8.08 18.99
CA CYS A 68 3.91 -8.53 17.62
C CYS A 68 2.74 -9.45 17.24
N ALA A 69 2.09 -9.18 16.11
CA ALA A 69 1.01 -10.03 15.61
C ALA A 69 1.47 -11.44 15.22
N ARG A 70 2.78 -11.63 14.97
CA ARG A 70 3.41 -12.93 14.67
C ARG A 70 3.91 -13.68 15.90
N GLY A 71 3.62 -13.19 17.11
CA GLY A 71 3.98 -13.87 18.36
C GLY A 71 5.39 -13.60 18.88
N HIS A 72 6.20 -12.75 18.21
CA HIS A 72 7.46 -12.28 18.79
C HIS A 72 7.24 -11.46 20.08
N ASP A 73 8.33 -11.32 20.85
CA ASP A 73 8.37 -10.49 22.06
C ASP A 73 7.89 -9.06 21.80
N ARG A 74 7.46 -8.43 22.90
CA ARG A 74 7.08 -7.02 22.89
C ARG A 74 8.28 -6.15 22.47
N TYR A 75 7.98 -5.05 21.79
CA TYR A 75 8.99 -4.09 21.37
C TYR A 75 8.50 -2.67 21.60
N ALA A 76 9.40 -1.79 22.03
CA ALA A 76 9.13 -0.37 22.18
C ALA A 76 9.21 0.32 20.82
N ALA A 77 8.20 1.13 20.49
CA ALA A 77 8.19 1.94 19.27
C ALA A 77 7.24 3.13 19.40
N THR A 78 7.48 4.17 18.60
CA THR A 78 6.55 5.30 18.49
C THR A 78 5.29 4.90 17.75
N VAL A 79 4.16 5.57 18.01
CA VAL A 79 2.91 5.35 17.26
C VAL A 79 3.14 5.53 15.76
N ARG A 80 3.90 6.55 15.35
CA ARG A 80 4.30 6.76 13.95
C ARG A 80 5.04 5.54 13.39
N ALA A 81 6.06 5.03 14.07
CA ALA A 81 6.83 3.88 13.60
C ALA A 81 5.98 2.61 13.46
N VAL A 82 4.96 2.44 14.28
CA VAL A 82 4.03 1.29 14.19
C VAL A 82 3.02 1.42 13.05
N LEU A 83 2.65 2.64 12.69
CA LEU A 83 1.73 2.93 11.59
C LEU A 83 2.42 2.95 10.23
N THR A 84 3.62 3.52 10.14
CA THR A 84 4.30 3.78 8.87
C THR A 84 5.61 3.04 8.69
N GLY A 85 6.16 2.46 9.76
CA GLY A 85 7.46 1.80 9.72
C GLY A 85 7.38 0.29 9.45
N PRO A 86 8.55 -0.39 9.50
CA PRO A 86 8.68 -1.82 9.25
C PRO A 86 8.00 -2.69 10.34
N GLY A 87 7.53 -2.08 11.43
CA GLY A 87 6.87 -2.75 12.53
C GLY A 87 7.85 -3.41 13.49
N CYS A 88 7.62 -4.67 13.84
CA CYS A 88 8.44 -5.40 14.82
C CYS A 88 9.87 -5.62 14.28
N PRO A 89 10.93 -5.25 15.02
CA PRO A 89 12.32 -5.44 14.56
C PRO A 89 12.66 -6.89 14.21
N LYS A 90 12.20 -7.85 15.03
CA LYS A 90 12.40 -9.29 14.77
C LYS A 90 11.70 -9.73 13.48
N CYS A 91 10.53 -9.17 13.16
CA CYS A 91 9.88 -9.42 11.88
C CYS A 91 10.70 -8.88 10.70
N GLY A 92 11.32 -7.71 10.86
CA GLY A 92 12.19 -7.13 9.83
C GLY A 92 13.41 -8.01 9.57
N VAL A 93 14.10 -8.44 10.63
CA VAL A 93 15.25 -9.36 10.52
C VAL A 93 14.84 -10.68 9.87
N ASN A 94 13.71 -11.28 10.27
CA ASN A 94 13.24 -12.53 9.66
C ASN A 94 12.86 -12.36 8.18
N ALA A 95 12.32 -11.20 7.79
CA ALA A 95 11.98 -10.91 6.40
C ALA A 95 13.24 -10.78 5.52
N ALA A 96 14.32 -10.24 6.07
CA ALA A 96 15.62 -10.16 5.41
C ALA A 96 16.44 -11.47 5.53
N GLY A 97 15.91 -12.49 6.20
CA GLY A 97 16.61 -13.76 6.43
C GLY A 97 16.70 -14.66 5.18
N PRO A 98 17.63 -15.63 5.15
CA PRO A 98 17.87 -16.47 3.97
C PRO A 98 16.66 -17.30 3.52
N SER A 99 15.81 -17.75 4.45
CA SER A 99 14.58 -18.48 4.12
C SER A 99 13.57 -17.60 3.39
N SER A 100 13.34 -16.40 3.91
CA SER A 100 12.46 -15.39 3.32
C SER A 100 12.95 -14.93 1.95
N ALA A 101 14.27 -14.77 1.78
CA ALA A 101 14.87 -14.40 0.50
C ALA A 101 14.58 -15.45 -0.60
N ARG A 102 14.53 -16.75 -0.26
CA ARG A 102 14.20 -17.81 -1.22
C ARG A 102 12.75 -17.79 -1.68
N GLU A 103 11.84 -17.37 -0.81
CA GLU A 103 10.41 -17.24 -1.13
C GLU A 103 10.06 -15.87 -1.72
N ALA A 104 11.03 -14.95 -1.77
CA ALA A 104 10.84 -13.60 -2.26
C ALA A 104 10.51 -13.58 -3.76
N GLY A 105 9.56 -12.74 -4.14
CA GLY A 105 9.10 -12.58 -5.51
C GLY A 105 8.14 -13.69 -5.96
N VAL A 106 7.76 -14.62 -5.09
CA VAL A 106 6.70 -15.60 -5.37
C VAL A 106 5.34 -14.90 -5.28
N ALA A 107 4.57 -14.97 -6.39
CA ALA A 107 3.16 -14.58 -6.39
C ALA A 107 2.30 -15.69 -5.78
N PHE A 108 1.31 -15.32 -4.98
CA PHE A 108 0.40 -16.26 -4.33
C PHE A 108 -0.99 -15.66 -4.15
N MET A 109 -1.95 -16.52 -3.82
CA MET A 109 -3.29 -16.12 -3.44
C MET A 109 -3.37 -15.88 -1.94
N ASN A 110 -3.76 -14.69 -1.52
CA ASN A 110 -4.15 -14.36 -0.15
C ASN A 110 -5.68 -14.18 -0.09
N PRO A 111 -6.45 -15.17 0.39
CA PRO A 111 -7.92 -15.10 0.47
C PRO A 111 -8.44 -14.01 1.43
N GLY A 112 -7.59 -13.55 2.36
CA GLY A 112 -7.91 -12.49 3.32
C GLY A 112 -7.89 -11.09 2.71
N LEU A 113 -7.29 -10.91 1.53
CA LEU A 113 -7.33 -9.67 0.76
C LEU A 113 -8.63 -9.60 -0.04
N ARG A 114 -9.76 -9.48 0.67
CA ARG A 114 -11.03 -9.05 0.05
C ARG A 114 -11.03 -7.53 -0.02
N THR A 115 -10.24 -6.96 -0.91
CA THR A 115 -10.35 -5.54 -1.23
C THR A 115 -11.63 -5.32 -2.02
N ARG A 116 -12.37 -4.24 -1.74
CA ARG A 116 -13.45 -3.80 -2.63
C ARG A 116 -12.77 -3.40 -3.94
N THR A 117 -12.77 -4.30 -4.92
CA THR A 117 -12.26 -4.04 -6.26
C THR A 117 -13.05 -2.87 -6.83
N SER A 118 -12.37 -1.79 -7.20
CA SER A 118 -13.05 -0.62 -7.77
C SER A 118 -13.64 -0.99 -9.14
N GLN A 119 -14.70 -0.29 -9.58
CA GLN A 119 -15.22 -0.47 -10.95
C GLN A 119 -14.13 -0.22 -12.00
N THR A 120 -13.19 0.69 -11.73
CA THR A 120 -12.06 0.96 -12.61
C THR A 120 -11.08 -0.19 -12.67
N GLU A 121 -10.76 -0.81 -11.54
CA GLU A 121 -9.89 -1.99 -11.48
C GLU A 121 -10.53 -3.19 -12.19
N GLN A 122 -11.85 -3.39 -12.04
CA GLN A 122 -12.60 -4.39 -12.82
C GLN A 122 -12.52 -4.12 -14.33
N ARG A 123 -12.74 -2.86 -14.74
CA ARG A 123 -12.63 -2.46 -16.14
C ARG A 123 -11.21 -2.66 -16.70
N LEU A 124 -10.17 -2.35 -15.92
CA LEU A 124 -8.79 -2.58 -16.30
C LEU A 124 -8.52 -4.09 -16.50
N LYS A 125 -9.00 -4.94 -15.58
CA LYS A 125 -8.88 -6.41 -15.70
C LYS A 125 -9.53 -6.93 -16.98
N VAL A 126 -10.72 -6.41 -17.33
CA VAL A 126 -11.40 -6.79 -18.59
C VAL A 126 -10.59 -6.36 -19.80
N LEU A 127 -10.26 -5.07 -19.93
CA LEU A 127 -9.54 -4.54 -21.08
C LEU A 127 -8.16 -5.18 -21.29
N LEU A 128 -7.45 -5.48 -20.18
CA LEU A 128 -6.16 -6.15 -20.26
C LEU A 128 -6.33 -7.65 -20.58
N GLY A 129 -7.39 -8.28 -20.07
CA GLY A 129 -7.76 -9.67 -20.39
C GLY A 129 -8.14 -9.91 -21.84
N GLU A 130 -8.57 -8.87 -22.56
CA GLU A 130 -8.79 -8.91 -24.02
C GLU A 130 -7.48 -8.96 -24.83
N ARG A 131 -6.36 -8.53 -24.24
CA ARG A 131 -5.04 -8.44 -24.90
C ARG A 131 -4.09 -9.56 -24.49
N ILE A 132 -4.12 -9.94 -23.22
CA ILE A 132 -3.24 -10.95 -22.64
C ILE A 132 -4.01 -11.88 -21.70
N ARG A 133 -3.54 -13.13 -21.60
CA ARG A 133 -4.04 -14.14 -20.68
C ARG A 133 -3.64 -13.78 -19.25
N LEU A 134 -4.59 -13.26 -18.48
CA LEU A 134 -4.40 -12.96 -17.05
C LEU A 134 -4.56 -14.23 -16.20
N HIS A 135 -3.70 -14.38 -15.18
CA HIS A 135 -3.87 -15.39 -14.15
C HIS A 135 -4.71 -14.84 -12.99
N HIS A 136 -5.77 -15.56 -12.62
CA HIS A 136 -6.65 -15.17 -11.51
C HIS A 136 -6.32 -15.86 -10.18
N GLY A 137 -5.32 -16.75 -10.16
CA GLY A 137 -4.92 -17.53 -8.99
C GLY A 137 -3.93 -16.85 -8.05
N VAL A 138 -3.66 -15.55 -8.24
CA VAL A 138 -2.72 -14.78 -7.41
C VAL A 138 -3.20 -13.34 -7.24
N ASN A 139 -2.93 -12.75 -6.07
CA ASN A 139 -3.24 -11.36 -5.77
C ASN A 139 -2.19 -10.66 -4.88
N ALA A 140 -1.12 -11.35 -4.49
CA ALA A 140 -0.06 -10.82 -3.68
C ALA A 140 1.31 -11.37 -4.09
N VAL A 141 2.36 -10.62 -3.81
CA VAL A 141 3.76 -11.00 -4.03
C VAL A 141 4.51 -10.91 -2.70
N ARG A 142 5.28 -11.96 -2.35
CA ARG A 142 6.18 -11.92 -1.18
C ARG A 142 7.36 -11.01 -1.47
N ILE A 143 7.73 -10.14 -0.54
CA ILE A 143 8.88 -9.23 -0.67
C ILE A 143 10.01 -9.62 0.30
N ALA A 144 11.25 -9.23 -0.01
CA ALA A 144 12.44 -9.54 0.81
C ALA A 144 12.62 -8.59 2.01
N ARG A 145 11.66 -7.66 2.20
CA ARG A 145 11.62 -6.69 3.30
C ARG A 145 10.21 -6.59 3.86
N THR A 146 10.03 -5.81 4.92
CA THR A 146 8.69 -5.48 5.41
C THR A 146 8.25 -4.12 4.89
N PHE A 147 7.04 -4.04 4.33
CA PHE A 147 6.35 -2.82 3.94
C PHE A 147 5.08 -2.67 4.79
N TYR A 148 4.94 -1.56 5.53
CA TYR A 148 3.89 -1.36 6.55
C TYR A 148 3.70 -2.56 7.50
N GLY A 149 4.81 -3.18 7.90
CA GLY A 149 4.82 -4.35 8.80
C GLY A 149 4.38 -5.67 8.17
N ARG A 150 4.21 -5.73 6.85
CA ARG A 150 3.88 -6.95 6.10
C ARG A 150 5.01 -7.34 5.15
N GLN A 151 5.12 -8.62 4.83
CA GLN A 151 6.11 -9.16 3.90
C GLN A 151 5.45 -9.52 2.55
N GLU A 152 4.33 -8.86 2.26
CA GLU A 152 3.53 -9.08 1.06
C GLU A 152 3.10 -7.72 0.53
N VAL A 153 3.07 -7.58 -0.78
CA VAL A 153 2.52 -6.42 -1.49
C VAL A 153 1.41 -6.91 -2.41
N TRP A 154 0.34 -6.14 -2.52
CA TRP A 154 -0.81 -6.40 -3.38
C TRP A 154 -0.95 -5.33 -4.46
N PRO A 155 -0.55 -5.64 -5.71
CA PRO A 155 -0.87 -4.80 -6.85
C PRO A 155 -2.31 -4.96 -7.33
N ASP A 156 -2.81 -4.00 -8.11
CA ASP A 156 -4.16 -4.07 -8.71
C ASP A 156 -4.29 -5.26 -9.66
N ILE A 157 -3.24 -5.49 -10.47
CA ILE A 157 -3.12 -6.65 -11.35
C ILE A 157 -1.70 -7.21 -11.28
N LEU A 158 -1.62 -8.53 -11.19
CA LEU A 158 -0.38 -9.28 -11.33
C LEU A 158 -0.37 -10.00 -12.68
N VAL A 159 0.75 -9.93 -13.39
CA VAL A 159 1.06 -10.71 -14.59
C VAL A 159 2.30 -11.58 -14.29
N PRO A 160 2.14 -12.71 -13.56
CA PRO A 160 3.27 -13.52 -13.10
C PRO A 160 4.16 -14.05 -14.22
N GLN A 161 3.59 -14.34 -15.39
CA GLN A 161 4.33 -14.85 -16.55
C GLN A 161 5.41 -13.87 -17.02
N LEU A 162 5.19 -12.58 -16.79
CA LEU A 162 6.16 -11.51 -17.12
C LEU A 162 6.88 -10.97 -15.88
N ARG A 163 6.49 -11.40 -14.67
CA ARG A 163 6.85 -10.74 -13.41
C ARG A 163 6.62 -9.22 -13.49
N ILE A 164 5.44 -8.82 -13.93
CA ILE A 164 5.01 -7.42 -14.02
C ILE A 164 3.79 -7.23 -13.13
N ALA A 165 3.83 -6.20 -12.29
CA ALA A 165 2.70 -5.66 -11.55
C ALA A 165 2.14 -4.44 -12.30
N VAL A 166 0.82 -4.32 -12.39
CA VAL A 166 0.15 -3.14 -12.94
C VAL A 166 -0.63 -2.45 -11.84
N GLU A 167 -0.44 -1.13 -11.72
CA GLU A 167 -1.09 -0.26 -10.76
C GLU A 167 -1.92 0.79 -11.51
N TYR A 168 -3.11 1.12 -11.00
CA TYR A 168 -3.94 2.20 -11.48
C TYR A 168 -4.08 3.27 -10.40
N ASP A 169 -3.46 4.42 -10.63
CA ASP A 169 -3.54 5.56 -9.73
C ASP A 169 -4.52 6.60 -10.27
N ASP A 170 -5.44 7.01 -9.39
CA ASP A 170 -6.31 8.16 -9.62
C ASP A 170 -6.36 8.99 -8.33
N PRO A 171 -6.23 10.34 -8.42
CA PRO A 171 -6.20 11.19 -7.24
C PRO A 171 -7.54 11.21 -6.47
N GLY A 172 -8.59 10.60 -7.04
CA GLY A 172 -9.91 10.42 -6.46
C GLY A 172 -10.67 11.73 -6.33
N ARG A 173 -11.91 11.64 -5.81
CA ARG A 173 -12.76 12.83 -5.56
C ARG A 173 -12.12 13.84 -4.61
N SER A 174 -11.24 13.38 -3.71
CA SER A 174 -10.57 14.23 -2.72
C SER A 174 -9.32 14.94 -3.24
N ARG A 175 -8.85 14.61 -4.46
CA ARG A 175 -7.63 15.12 -5.12
C ARG A 175 -6.36 15.05 -4.26
N ARG A 176 -6.30 14.09 -3.34
CA ARG A 176 -5.19 13.94 -2.37
C ARG A 176 -4.53 12.56 -2.41
N ALA A 177 -5.10 11.60 -3.15
CA ALA A 177 -4.45 10.31 -3.34
C ALA A 177 -3.24 10.47 -4.28
N HIS A 178 -2.18 9.70 -4.02
CA HIS A 178 -0.96 9.65 -4.84
C HIS A 178 -0.21 10.97 -5.02
N LEU A 179 -0.30 11.89 -4.05
CA LEU A 179 0.45 13.15 -3.99
C LEU A 179 1.26 13.22 -2.68
N GLY A 180 2.48 13.77 -2.74
CA GLY A 180 3.33 14.01 -1.57
C GLY A 180 3.79 12.73 -0.86
N LEU A 181 3.53 12.60 0.44
CA LEU A 181 3.93 11.43 1.24
C LEU A 181 3.39 10.09 0.71
N LYS A 182 2.24 10.12 0.02
CA LYS A 182 1.68 8.92 -0.63
C LYS A 182 2.50 8.51 -1.86
N GLU A 183 3.03 9.45 -2.63
CA GLU A 183 3.91 9.18 -3.77
C GLU A 183 5.24 8.53 -3.32
N ALA A 184 5.83 9.01 -2.22
CA ALA A 184 7.03 8.39 -1.64
C ALA A 184 6.77 6.94 -1.17
N SER A 185 5.60 6.69 -0.57
CA SER A 185 5.19 5.34 -0.18
C SER A 185 4.93 4.43 -1.39
N ASP A 186 4.40 4.97 -2.48
CA ASP A 186 4.18 4.22 -3.73
C ASP A 186 5.52 3.84 -4.37
N LEU A 187 6.52 4.73 -4.32
CA LEU A 187 7.87 4.43 -4.80
C LEU A 187 8.57 3.37 -3.94
N GLU A 188 8.42 3.39 -2.62
CA GLU A 188 8.96 2.35 -1.73
C GLU A 188 8.29 1.00 -1.99
N LYS A 189 6.99 0.97 -2.29
CA LYS A 189 6.28 -0.23 -2.73
C LYS A 189 6.85 -0.76 -4.05
N ASP A 190 7.06 0.11 -5.03
CA ASP A 190 7.61 -0.25 -6.34
C ASP A 190 9.04 -0.81 -6.22
N GLU A 191 9.88 -0.18 -5.40
CA GLU A 191 11.24 -0.68 -5.13
C GLU A 191 11.22 -2.05 -4.44
N ALA A 192 10.32 -2.27 -3.47
CA ALA A 192 10.19 -3.56 -2.80
C ALA A 192 9.83 -4.71 -3.76
N LEU A 193 9.04 -4.40 -4.80
CA LEU A 193 8.72 -5.33 -5.89
C LEU A 193 9.94 -5.56 -6.81
N ARG A 194 10.67 -4.49 -7.18
CA ARG A 194 11.88 -4.58 -8.03
C ARG A 194 13.00 -5.38 -7.39
N GLU A 195 13.23 -5.21 -6.09
CA GLU A 195 14.22 -5.99 -5.33
C GLU A 195 14.00 -7.50 -5.45
N VAL A 196 12.74 -7.92 -5.66
CA VAL A 196 12.37 -9.33 -5.80
C VAL A 196 12.06 -9.70 -7.24
N GLY A 197 12.60 -8.95 -8.21
CA GLY A 197 12.55 -9.24 -9.64
C GLY A 197 11.20 -9.01 -10.31
N TRP A 198 10.36 -8.13 -9.75
CA TRP A 198 9.14 -7.67 -10.40
C TRP A 198 9.30 -6.26 -10.97
N GLU A 199 8.77 -6.03 -12.16
CA GLU A 199 8.66 -4.67 -12.70
C GLU A 199 7.27 -4.10 -12.42
N VAL A 200 7.17 -2.78 -12.31
CA VAL A 200 5.89 -2.09 -12.07
C VAL A 200 5.57 -1.17 -13.23
N VAL A 201 4.41 -1.39 -13.84
CA VAL A 201 3.80 -0.49 -14.84
C VAL A 201 2.66 0.27 -14.17
N ARG A 202 2.72 1.60 -14.18
CA ARG A 202 1.79 2.43 -13.41
C ARG A 202 0.95 3.31 -14.34
N ILE A 203 -0.36 3.12 -14.33
CA ILE A 203 -1.31 3.96 -15.05
C ILE A 203 -1.60 5.18 -14.17
N ARG A 204 -1.22 6.36 -14.63
CA ARG A 204 -1.36 7.63 -13.90
C ARG A 204 -2.51 8.43 -14.52
N ALA A 205 -3.69 8.32 -13.93
CA ALA A 205 -4.91 8.98 -14.42
C ALA A 205 -5.15 10.34 -13.74
N GLY A 206 -6.18 11.08 -14.18
CA GLY A 206 -6.69 12.23 -13.44
C GLY A 206 -5.73 13.42 -13.30
N GLY A 207 -4.77 13.56 -14.22
CA GLY A 207 -3.78 14.65 -14.22
C GLY A 207 -2.53 14.38 -13.38
N LEU A 208 -2.34 13.14 -12.93
CA LEU A 208 -1.10 12.71 -12.29
C LEU A 208 0.07 12.73 -13.28
N ARG A 209 1.24 13.19 -12.82
CA ARG A 209 2.47 13.18 -13.62
C ARG A 209 3.07 11.78 -13.69
N SER A 210 3.87 11.55 -14.74
CA SER A 210 4.72 10.38 -14.87
C SER A 210 5.71 10.30 -13.69
N LEU A 211 5.93 9.10 -13.18
CA LEU A 211 6.95 8.79 -12.16
C LEU A 211 8.20 8.14 -12.76
N GLY A 212 8.23 7.93 -14.08
CA GLY A 212 9.36 7.28 -14.76
C GLY A 212 8.97 6.58 -16.06
N PRO A 213 9.90 5.80 -16.64
CA PRO A 213 9.73 5.21 -17.96
C PRO A 213 8.61 4.17 -18.05
N HIS A 214 8.19 3.57 -16.93
CA HIS A 214 7.11 2.58 -16.88
C HIS A 214 5.76 3.20 -16.48
N SER A 215 5.63 4.52 -16.53
CA SER A 215 4.36 5.22 -16.30
C SER A 215 3.59 5.41 -17.60
N VAL A 216 2.31 5.05 -17.59
CA VAL A 216 1.36 5.33 -18.66
C VAL A 216 0.42 6.44 -18.18
N VAL A 217 0.63 7.66 -18.68
CA VAL A 217 -0.19 8.82 -18.27
C VAL A 217 -1.44 8.89 -19.14
N CYS A 218 -2.60 9.02 -18.51
CA CYS A 218 -3.86 9.20 -19.21
C CYS A 218 -4.79 10.16 -18.46
N HIS A 219 -5.84 10.64 -19.13
CA HIS A 219 -6.89 11.39 -18.42
C HIS A 219 -7.81 10.44 -17.64
N ALA A 220 -8.20 9.34 -18.27
CA ALA A 220 -9.03 8.28 -17.72
C ALA A 220 -8.65 6.94 -18.37
N LEU A 221 -9.09 5.82 -17.79
CA LEU A 221 -8.87 4.49 -18.33
C LEU A 221 -9.57 4.30 -19.69
N THR A 222 -8.79 4.09 -20.75
CA THR A 222 -9.25 3.81 -22.11
C THR A 222 -8.58 2.57 -22.69
N PRO A 223 -9.14 1.94 -23.74
CA PRO A 223 -8.46 0.84 -24.45
C PRO A 223 -7.05 1.22 -24.90
N ALA A 224 -6.86 2.41 -25.47
CA ALA A 224 -5.55 2.91 -25.91
C ALA A 224 -4.53 3.03 -24.75
N ALA A 225 -4.97 3.42 -23.54
CA ALA A 225 -4.08 3.42 -22.38
C ALA A 225 -3.65 1.99 -22.01
N VAL A 226 -4.53 1.00 -22.18
CA VAL A 226 -4.20 -0.41 -21.96
C VAL A 226 -3.30 -0.97 -23.08
N ASP A 227 -3.47 -0.52 -24.32
CA ASP A 227 -2.53 -0.82 -25.41
C ASP A 227 -1.11 -0.31 -25.08
N GLU A 228 -1.00 0.91 -24.54
CA GLU A 228 0.28 1.45 -24.10
C GLU A 228 0.87 0.68 -22.90
N VAL A 229 0.04 0.15 -22.00
CA VAL A 229 0.49 -0.77 -20.94
C VAL A 229 1.11 -2.04 -21.54
N VAL A 230 0.46 -2.63 -22.55
CA VAL A 230 1.01 -3.82 -23.25
C VAL A 230 2.29 -3.46 -24.01
N ALA A 231 2.35 -2.30 -24.66
CA ALA A 231 3.59 -1.81 -25.29
C ALA A 231 4.70 -1.61 -24.25
N CYS A 232 4.38 -1.12 -23.05
CA CYS A 232 5.32 -1.03 -21.94
C CYS A 232 5.82 -2.41 -21.51
N MET A 233 4.94 -3.41 -21.39
CA MET A 233 5.33 -4.80 -21.11
C MET A 233 6.31 -5.34 -22.17
N ARG A 234 6.09 -5.02 -23.45
CA ARG A 234 7.00 -5.38 -24.56
C ARG A 234 8.36 -4.71 -24.41
N ARG A 235 8.42 -3.42 -24.05
CA ARG A 235 9.70 -2.73 -23.76
C ARG A 235 10.46 -3.38 -22.59
N ILE A 236 9.74 -3.91 -21.61
CA ILE A 236 10.32 -4.49 -20.38
C ILE A 236 10.78 -5.95 -20.56
N ARG A 237 10.05 -6.77 -21.34
CA ARG A 237 10.30 -8.23 -21.47
C ARG A 237 10.55 -8.72 -22.89
N GLY A 238 10.40 -7.86 -23.89
CA GLY A 238 10.46 -8.21 -25.30
C GLY A 238 9.15 -8.75 -25.85
N ASP A 239 9.01 -8.68 -27.18
CA ASP A 239 7.79 -9.07 -27.88
C ASP A 239 7.43 -10.53 -27.69
N ALA A 240 8.42 -11.43 -27.85
CA ALA A 240 8.21 -12.87 -27.74
C ALA A 240 7.59 -13.30 -26.39
N ALA A 241 7.98 -12.65 -25.29
CA ALA A 241 7.44 -12.96 -23.96
C ALA A 241 5.97 -12.52 -23.83
N VAL A 242 5.62 -11.36 -24.40
CA VAL A 242 4.24 -10.85 -24.39
C VAL A 242 3.35 -11.63 -25.35
N ASP A 243 3.85 -11.96 -26.54
CA ASP A 243 3.14 -12.76 -27.55
C ASP A 243 2.82 -14.16 -27.02
N ALA A 244 3.71 -14.75 -26.22
CA ALA A 244 3.47 -16.03 -25.56
C ALA A 244 2.27 -16.02 -24.60
N ILE A 245 1.78 -14.85 -24.18
CA ILE A 245 0.57 -14.72 -23.36
C ILE A 245 -0.54 -13.91 -24.05
N ALA A 246 -0.35 -13.46 -25.29
CA ALA A 246 -1.36 -12.71 -26.01
C ALA A 246 -2.62 -13.56 -26.22
N THR A 247 -3.79 -12.95 -26.04
CA THR A 247 -5.08 -13.52 -26.46
C THR A 247 -5.26 -13.16 -27.92
N GLY A 248 -4.99 -14.09 -28.83
CA GLY A 248 -4.95 -13.83 -30.26
C GLY A 248 -6.26 -13.27 -30.83
N HIS A 249 -6.38 -11.94 -30.89
CA HIS A 249 -6.89 -11.17 -32.02
C HIS A 249 -6.53 -9.69 -31.85
N PRO A 250 -5.92 -9.03 -32.85
CA PRO A 250 -6.13 -7.61 -33.01
C PRO A 250 -7.60 -7.42 -33.38
N ALA A 251 -8.34 -6.60 -32.65
CA ALA A 251 -9.58 -6.07 -33.18
C ALA A 251 -9.21 -5.28 -34.45
N ALA A 252 -9.45 -5.89 -35.60
CA ALA A 252 -9.25 -5.28 -36.90
C ALA A 252 -10.32 -4.19 -37.10
N SER A 253 -9.82 -3.01 -37.49
CA SER A 253 -10.49 -1.90 -38.17
C SER A 253 -11.60 -1.14 -37.42
#